data_AF-A0A1B6F739-F1
#
_entry.id   AF-A0A1B6F739-F1
#
_cell.length_a   1.000
_cell.length_b   1.000
_cell.length_c   1.000
_cell.angle_alpha   90.00
_cell.angle_beta   90.00
_cell.angle_gamma   90.00
#
_symmetry.space_group_name_H-M   'P 1'
#
loop_
_entity.id
_entity.type
_entity.pdbx_description
1 polymer ?
#
loop_
_entity_poly.entity_id
_entity_poly.type
_entity_poly.pdbx_seq_one_letter_code
_entity_poly.pdbx_strand_id
1 'polypeptide(L)'
;ELSNVPLLRTDIAWPSDKEVKFRNPPIPAGQTLKDVFKNFERPPMWKKYVWELDTEISDNNGFQNEDLIVWMRTAALPSFRKLYRRVDHSIQGFTKGLPKGNYTLNINYNYPVTEFEGKKQMILSTTSILGGKNPFMGYAYIVVGCICLVLGIAFLIIHIKFGKSEQVSWYWRGQRCTSTHNIQL
;
A
#
# COMPACT_ATOMS: atom_id res chain seq x y z
N GLU A 1 -4.10 -33.52 18.56
CA GLU A 1 -4.40 -32.26 19.26
C GLU A 1 -4.53 -31.13 18.24
N LEU A 2 -5.52 -30.24 18.41
CA LEU A 2 -5.68 -29.07 17.55
C LEU A 2 -4.61 -28.04 17.97
N SER A 3 -3.49 -28.00 17.26
CA SER A 3 -2.52 -26.92 17.45
C SER A 3 -3.13 -25.62 16.91
N ASN A 4 -3.34 -24.64 17.79
CA ASN A 4 -3.82 -23.33 17.39
C ASN A 4 -2.78 -22.63 16.51
N VAL A 5 -3.24 -21.94 15.47
CA VAL A 5 -2.35 -21.11 14.65
C VAL A 5 -1.92 -19.91 15.48
N PRO A 6 -0.60 -19.65 15.64
CA PRO A 6 -0.14 -18.52 16.44
C PRO A 6 -0.37 -17.22 15.66
N LEU A 7 -1.19 -16.34 16.23
CA LEU A 7 -1.58 -15.07 15.62
C LEU A 7 -1.07 -13.91 16.47
N LEU A 8 -0.30 -13.03 15.84
CA LEU A 8 0.19 -11.78 16.43
C LEU A 8 -0.85 -10.67 16.29
N ARG A 9 -1.01 -9.91 17.37
CA ARG A 9 -1.87 -8.72 17.48
C ARG A 9 -1.09 -7.41 17.34
N THR A 10 0.24 -7.51 17.39
CA THR A 10 1.19 -6.40 17.32
C THR A 10 1.91 -6.38 15.97
N ASP A 11 2.54 -5.26 15.66
CA ASP A 11 3.25 -5.05 14.39
C ASP A 11 2.31 -5.20 13.17
N ILE A 12 1.07 -4.75 13.33
CA ILE A 12 0.04 -4.67 12.29
C ILE A 12 -0.24 -3.22 11.86
N ALA A 13 0.05 -2.25 12.73
CA ALA A 13 -0.02 -0.83 12.41
C ALA A 13 1.31 -0.31 11.84
N TRP A 14 1.26 0.83 11.15
CA TRP A 14 2.48 1.49 10.67
C TRP A 14 3.30 2.02 11.85
N PRO A 15 4.64 1.87 11.85
CA PRO A 15 5.49 2.38 12.93
C PRO A 15 5.28 3.88 13.19
N SER A 16 5.16 4.68 12.13
CA SER A 16 4.90 6.12 12.25
C SER A 16 3.54 6.46 12.86
N ASP A 17 2.50 5.66 12.55
CA ASP A 17 1.19 5.84 13.17
C ASP A 17 1.28 5.54 14.68
N LYS A 18 1.94 4.43 15.06
CA LYS A 18 2.07 3.97 16.45
C LYS A 18 2.99 4.84 17.31
N GLU A 19 4.10 5.31 16.73
CA GLU A 19 5.15 6.04 17.45
C GLU A 19 4.97 7.55 17.41
N VAL A 20 4.31 8.13 16.40
CA VAL A 20 4.23 9.59 16.27
C VAL A 20 2.80 10.08 16.40
N LYS A 21 1.90 9.51 15.60
CA LYS A 21 0.57 10.09 15.41
C LYS A 21 -0.41 9.77 16.55
N PHE A 22 -0.44 8.52 16.99
CA PHE A 22 -1.39 8.07 18.01
C PHE A 22 -0.66 7.97 19.35
N ARG A 23 -1.12 8.73 20.35
CA ARG A 23 -0.55 8.74 21.70
C ARG A 23 -1.64 8.72 22.74
N ASN A 24 -1.41 7.93 23.78
CA ASN A 24 -2.21 8.00 24.99
C ASN A 24 -1.90 9.30 25.74
N PRO A 25 -2.88 9.86 26.47
CA PRO A 25 -2.64 10.99 27.36
C PRO A 25 -1.56 10.63 28.41
N PRO A 26 -0.82 11.63 28.92
CA PRO A 26 0.17 11.39 29.96
C PRO A 26 -0.51 10.79 31.20
N ILE A 27 0.05 9.67 31.70
CA ILE A 27 -0.47 8.98 32.88
C ILE A 27 0.31 9.48 34.10
N PRO A 28 -0.33 10.17 35.07
CA PRO A 28 0.35 10.59 36.30
C PRO A 28 0.88 9.40 37.10
N ALA A 29 1.94 9.61 37.87
CA ALA A 29 2.53 8.55 38.70
C ALA A 29 1.49 7.95 39.66
N GLY A 30 1.39 6.62 39.66
CA GLY A 30 0.44 5.87 40.50
C GLY A 30 -1.00 5.78 39.95
N GLN A 31 -1.27 6.34 38.78
CA GLN A 31 -2.56 6.20 38.10
C GLN A 31 -2.49 5.18 36.96
N THR A 32 -3.65 4.66 36.57
CA THR A 32 -3.83 3.78 35.42
C THR A 32 -4.47 4.53 34.25
N LEU A 33 -4.41 3.94 33.05
CA LEU A 33 -5.09 4.49 31.87
C LEU A 33 -6.59 4.71 32.10
N LYS A 34 -7.23 3.83 32.90
CA LYS A 34 -8.64 3.95 33.29
C LYS A 34 -8.90 5.21 34.12
N ASP A 35 -7.98 5.57 35.02
CA ASP A 35 -8.13 6.76 35.86
C ASP A 35 -8.07 8.04 35.03
N VAL A 36 -7.17 8.07 34.04
CA VAL A 36 -7.03 9.20 33.11
C VAL A 36 -8.30 9.41 32.29
N PHE A 37 -8.97 8.33 31.90
CA PHE A 37 -10.22 8.40 31.14
C PHE A 37 -11.49 8.39 31.99
N LYS A 38 -11.41 8.54 33.32
CA LYS A 38 -12.57 8.42 34.24
C LYS A 38 -13.76 9.33 33.90
N ASN A 39 -13.50 10.51 33.36
CA ASN A 39 -14.53 11.50 33.00
C ASN A 39 -15.00 11.40 31.54
N PHE A 40 -14.53 10.38 30.80
CA PHE A 40 -14.89 10.17 29.40
C PHE A 40 -15.74 8.90 29.27
N GLU A 41 -16.73 8.98 28.40
CA GLU A 41 -17.58 7.84 28.08
C GLU A 41 -17.13 7.16 26.79
N ARG A 42 -17.38 5.86 26.67
CA ARG A 42 -17.12 5.13 25.43
C ARG A 42 -18.10 5.55 24.33
N PRO A 43 -17.74 5.42 23.05
CA PRO A 43 -18.68 5.62 21.96
C PRO A 43 -19.92 4.71 22.10
N PRO A 44 -21.11 5.14 21.67
CA PRO A 44 -22.37 4.43 21.95
C PRO A 44 -22.39 2.95 21.52
N MET A 45 -21.74 2.62 20.40
CA MET A 45 -21.72 1.26 19.84
C MET A 45 -20.57 0.40 20.37
N TRP A 46 -19.70 0.93 21.23
CA TRP A 46 -18.56 0.19 21.78
C TRP A 46 -19.00 -0.63 22.99
N LYS A 47 -18.71 -1.94 22.96
CA LYS A 47 -18.94 -2.84 24.11
C LYS A 47 -17.87 -2.70 25.19
N LYS A 48 -16.71 -2.18 24.81
CA LYS A 48 -15.48 -2.09 25.61
C LYS A 48 -14.98 -0.65 25.65
N TYR A 49 -14.38 -0.24 26.75
CA TYR A 49 -13.64 1.00 26.88
C TYR A 49 -12.28 0.94 26.17
N VAL A 50 -11.69 2.10 25.91
CA VAL A 50 -10.43 2.20 25.16
C VAL A 50 -9.24 1.58 25.92
N TRP A 51 -9.30 1.53 27.26
CA TRP A 51 -8.25 0.95 28.11
C TRP A 51 -8.37 -0.57 28.33
N GLU A 52 -9.36 -1.23 27.72
CA GLU A 52 -9.60 -2.68 27.83
C GLU A 52 -9.73 -3.38 26.47
N LEU A 53 -9.16 -2.76 25.42
CA LEU A 53 -9.21 -3.27 24.05
C LEU A 53 -8.37 -4.54 23.89
N ASP A 54 -7.22 -4.60 24.56
CA ASP A 54 -6.34 -5.77 24.61
C ASP A 54 -6.15 -6.24 26.06
N THR A 55 -6.54 -7.48 26.35
CA THR A 55 -6.41 -8.08 27.68
C THR A 55 -5.12 -8.87 27.86
N GLU A 56 -4.41 -9.17 26.77
CA GLU A 56 -3.19 -9.98 26.80
C GLU A 56 -1.95 -9.08 26.87
N ILE A 57 -1.99 -7.92 26.21
CA ILE A 57 -0.86 -7.00 26.09
C ILE A 57 -1.25 -5.65 26.69
N SER A 58 -0.71 -5.33 27.87
CA SER A 58 -0.97 -4.06 28.57
C SER A 58 -0.70 -2.83 27.70
N ASP A 59 0.40 -2.89 26.93
CA ASP A 59 0.92 -1.77 26.14
C ASP A 59 0.14 -1.56 24.83
N ASN A 60 -0.76 -2.48 24.47
CA ASN A 60 -1.61 -2.41 23.29
C ASN A 60 -3.01 -1.88 23.64
N ASN A 61 -3.10 -0.88 24.52
CA ASN A 61 -4.36 -0.29 24.96
C ASN A 61 -4.42 1.23 24.75
N GLY A 62 -5.62 1.79 24.87
CA GLY A 62 -5.88 3.19 24.62
C GLY A 62 -5.88 3.51 23.12
N PHE A 63 -5.52 4.74 22.78
CA PHE A 63 -5.38 5.19 21.39
C PHE A 63 -4.18 4.55 20.68
N GLN A 64 -3.29 3.89 21.42
CA GLN A 64 -2.14 3.18 20.86
C GLN A 64 -2.45 1.71 20.54
N ASN A 65 -3.68 1.24 20.77
CA ASN A 65 -4.12 -0.07 20.34
C ASN A 65 -4.03 -0.21 18.81
N GLU A 66 -3.29 -1.20 18.33
CA GLU A 66 -3.01 -1.32 16.89
C GLU A 66 -4.25 -1.67 16.05
N ASP A 67 -5.18 -2.46 16.59
CA ASP A 67 -6.45 -2.76 15.91
C ASP A 67 -7.26 -1.47 15.66
N LEU A 68 -7.31 -0.59 16.67
CA LEU A 68 -7.94 0.71 16.57
C LEU A 68 -7.22 1.61 15.56
N ILE A 69 -5.89 1.68 15.61
CA ILE A 69 -5.09 2.49 14.66
C ILE A 69 -5.34 2.05 13.21
N VAL A 70 -5.32 0.74 12.96
CA VAL A 70 -5.59 0.18 11.63
C VAL A 70 -7.01 0.53 11.16
N TRP A 71 -7.99 0.51 12.05
CA TRP A 71 -9.36 0.91 11.76
C TRP A 71 -9.46 2.40 11.42
N MET A 72 -8.82 3.27 12.20
CA MET A 72 -8.88 4.72 12.07
C MET A 72 -8.23 5.26 10.78
N ARG A 73 -7.32 4.51 10.16
CA ARG A 73 -6.75 4.90 8.86
C ARG A 73 -7.82 4.83 7.77
N THR A 74 -8.30 5.94 7.23
CA THR A 74 -9.37 5.90 6.22
C THR A 74 -8.91 5.18 4.95
N ALA A 75 -9.80 4.38 4.36
CA ALA A 75 -9.55 3.74 3.07
C ALA A 75 -10.03 4.65 1.93
N ALA A 76 -9.32 4.64 0.80
CA ALA A 76 -9.66 5.48 -0.35
C ALA A 76 -10.84 4.95 -1.19
N LEU A 77 -11.19 3.66 -1.03
CA LEU A 77 -12.21 2.97 -1.82
C LEU A 77 -13.26 2.33 -0.90
N PRO A 78 -14.52 2.18 -1.37
CA PRO A 78 -15.60 1.59 -0.57
C PRO A 78 -15.37 0.10 -0.27
N SER A 79 -14.74 -0.62 -1.21
CA SER A 79 -14.24 -1.97 -0.97
C SER A 79 -12.81 -1.87 -0.48
N PHE A 80 -12.59 -2.13 0.81
CA PHE A 80 -11.28 -2.06 1.43
C PHE A 80 -10.99 -3.29 2.28
N ARG A 81 -9.71 -3.50 2.55
CA ARG A 81 -9.22 -4.55 3.46
C ARG A 81 -8.38 -3.91 4.55
N LYS A 82 -8.47 -4.48 5.74
CA LYS A 82 -7.71 -4.09 6.93
C LYS A 82 -6.92 -5.28 7.41
N LEU A 83 -5.66 -5.06 7.77
CA LEU A 83 -4.86 -6.12 8.39
C LEU A 83 -5.41 -6.37 9.79
N TYR A 84 -5.78 -7.61 10.09
CA TYR A 84 -6.27 -7.98 11.42
C TYR A 84 -5.16 -8.69 12.19
N ARG A 85 -4.67 -9.83 11.70
CA ARG A 85 -3.63 -10.61 12.39
C ARG A 85 -2.53 -11.00 11.42
N ARG A 86 -1.35 -11.27 11.97
CA ARG A 86 -0.22 -11.88 11.28
C ARG A 86 0.07 -13.23 11.90
N VAL A 87 0.52 -14.19 11.10
CA VAL A 87 0.99 -15.46 11.65
C VAL A 87 2.39 -15.25 12.21
N ASP A 88 2.64 -15.80 13.39
CA ASP A 88 3.98 -15.80 13.97
C ASP A 88 4.87 -16.83 13.24
N HIS A 89 5.81 -16.32 12.46
CA HIS A 89 6.78 -17.14 11.73
C HIS A 89 8.01 -17.53 12.57
N SER A 90 8.13 -17.06 13.82
CA SER A 90 9.21 -17.48 14.73
C SER A 90 8.97 -18.88 15.30
N ILE A 91 7.72 -19.33 15.35
CA ILE A 91 7.33 -20.63 15.90
C ILE A 91 7.64 -21.75 14.90
N GLN A 92 8.25 -22.83 15.42
CA GLN A 92 8.56 -24.02 14.64
C GLN A 92 7.29 -24.60 14.00
N GLY A 93 7.36 -24.90 12.70
CA GLY A 93 6.22 -25.36 11.90
C GLY A 93 5.50 -24.26 11.12
N PHE A 94 5.66 -22.99 11.49
CA PHE A 94 5.06 -21.84 10.79
C PHE A 94 6.08 -20.95 10.08
N THR A 95 7.37 -21.28 10.11
CA THR A 95 8.47 -20.49 9.52
C THR A 95 8.30 -20.21 8.02
N LYS A 96 7.67 -21.14 7.27
CA LYS A 96 7.40 -20.99 5.83
C LYS A 96 5.95 -20.64 5.50
N GLY A 97 5.16 -20.26 6.50
CA GLY A 97 3.72 -20.02 6.37
C GLY A 97 2.86 -21.11 7.00
N LEU A 98 1.57 -21.09 6.68
CA LEU A 98 0.65 -22.13 7.16
C LEU A 98 0.94 -23.47 6.45
N PRO A 99 1.19 -24.56 7.19
CA PRO A 99 1.35 -25.88 6.59
C PRO A 99 0.06 -26.34 5.89
N LYS A 100 0.17 -27.26 4.93
CA LYS A 100 -1.01 -27.83 4.27
C LYS A 100 -1.84 -28.61 5.29
N GLY A 101 -3.11 -28.27 5.42
CA GLY A 101 -4.01 -28.92 6.36
C GLY A 101 -5.40 -28.32 6.34
N ASN A 102 -6.28 -28.89 7.16
CA ASN A 102 -7.62 -28.37 7.38
C ASN A 102 -7.60 -27.36 8.52
N TYR A 103 -8.11 -26.16 8.25
CA TYR A 103 -8.19 -25.08 9.23
C TYR A 103 -9.66 -24.74 9.47
N THR A 104 -10.00 -24.51 10.74
CA THR A 104 -11.31 -24.02 11.12
C THR A 104 -11.17 -22.57 11.57
N LEU A 105 -11.96 -21.69 10.98
CA LEU A 105 -12.01 -20.28 11.35
C LEU A 105 -13.27 -20.04 12.18
N ASN A 106 -13.07 -19.68 13.46
CA ASN A 106 -14.16 -19.28 14.32
C ASN A 106 -14.27 -17.74 14.36
N ILE A 107 -15.46 -17.20 14.06
CA ILE A 107 -15.71 -15.75 14.01
C ILE A 107 -16.86 -15.40 14.95
N ASN A 108 -16.59 -14.51 15.90
CA ASN A 108 -17.63 -13.89 16.71
C ASN A 108 -18.27 -12.72 15.94
N TYR A 109 -19.53 -12.90 15.52
CA TYR A 109 -20.22 -11.93 14.67
C TYR A 109 -20.73 -10.72 15.46
N ASN A 110 -19.89 -9.68 15.61
CA ASN A 110 -20.18 -8.49 16.41
C ASN A 110 -20.45 -7.20 15.60
N TYR A 111 -20.42 -7.26 14.27
CA TYR A 111 -20.57 -6.09 13.40
C TYR A 111 -21.62 -6.38 12.31
N PRO A 112 -22.89 -6.00 12.50
CA PRO A 112 -23.94 -6.20 11.49
C PRO A 112 -23.70 -5.29 10.28
N VAL A 113 -23.88 -5.84 9.10
CA VAL A 113 -23.72 -5.12 7.81
C VAL A 113 -24.98 -5.15 6.95
N THR A 114 -26.05 -5.72 7.49
CA THR A 114 -27.32 -5.94 6.77
C THR A 114 -28.05 -4.65 6.45
N GLU A 115 -27.95 -3.64 7.32
CA GLU A 115 -28.64 -2.34 7.16
C GLU A 115 -28.20 -1.56 5.92
N PHE A 116 -26.98 -1.78 5.45
CA PHE A 116 -26.40 -1.12 4.28
C PHE A 116 -25.99 -2.13 3.19
N GLU A 117 -26.53 -3.35 3.25
CA GLU A 117 -26.29 -4.43 2.28
C GLU A 117 -24.80 -4.74 2.04
N GLY A 118 -23.98 -4.54 3.08
CA GLY A 118 -22.55 -4.76 3.03
C GLY A 118 -22.17 -6.25 2.99
N LYS A 119 -20.98 -6.53 2.45
CA LYS A 119 -20.37 -7.87 2.47
C LYS A 119 -19.10 -7.86 3.28
N LYS A 120 -18.86 -8.93 4.04
CA LYS A 120 -17.64 -9.15 4.82
C LYS A 120 -16.94 -10.39 4.31
N GLN A 121 -15.62 -10.29 4.14
CA GLN A 121 -14.79 -11.39 3.69
C GLN A 121 -13.51 -11.43 4.52
N MET A 122 -13.03 -12.63 4.82
CA MET A 122 -11.73 -12.86 5.42
C MET A 122 -10.77 -13.34 4.32
N ILE A 123 -9.60 -12.71 4.24
CA ILE A 123 -8.60 -13.02 3.21
C ILE A 123 -7.31 -13.40 3.91
N LEU A 124 -6.82 -14.61 3.64
CA LEU A 124 -5.48 -15.04 3.99
C LEU A 124 -4.57 -14.84 2.78
N SER A 125 -3.46 -14.12 2.98
CA SER A 125 -2.52 -13.83 1.90
C SER A 125 -1.12 -13.70 2.46
N THR A 126 -0.14 -14.09 1.65
CA THR A 126 1.27 -13.82 1.90
C THR A 126 1.67 -12.53 1.18
N THR A 127 2.52 -11.73 1.81
CA THR A 127 3.09 -10.53 1.21
C THR A 127 4.47 -10.86 0.64
N SER A 128 4.75 -10.42 -0.58
CA SER A 128 6.10 -10.39 -1.14
C SER A 128 6.67 -8.97 -1.03
N ILE A 129 7.90 -8.79 -1.51
CA ILE A 129 8.59 -7.48 -1.52
C ILE A 129 7.75 -6.40 -2.25
N LEU A 130 7.00 -6.80 -3.28
CA LEU A 130 6.13 -5.90 -4.05
C LEU A 130 4.70 -5.80 -3.47
N GLY A 131 4.49 -6.34 -2.28
CA GLY A 131 3.20 -6.35 -1.58
C GLY A 131 2.37 -7.60 -1.85
N GLY A 132 1.05 -7.44 -1.94
CA GLY A 132 0.12 -8.54 -2.20
C GLY A 132 0.03 -8.91 -3.69
N LYS A 133 -0.74 -9.95 -4.00
CA LYS A 133 -1.01 -10.38 -5.38
C LYS A 133 -1.70 -9.26 -6.19
N ASN A 134 -0.95 -8.57 -7.05
CA ASN A 134 -1.47 -7.58 -8.00
C ASN A 134 -0.76 -7.70 -9.36
N PRO A 135 -1.37 -8.37 -10.37
CA PRO A 135 -0.73 -8.56 -11.66
C PRO A 135 -0.74 -7.30 -12.54
N PHE A 136 -1.49 -6.25 -12.16
CA PHE A 136 -1.63 -5.02 -12.95
C PHE A 136 -0.28 -4.37 -13.29
N MET A 137 0.61 -4.27 -12.30
CA MET A 137 1.94 -3.68 -12.51
C MET A 137 2.73 -4.47 -13.56
N GLY A 138 2.71 -5.81 -13.49
CA GLY A 138 3.39 -6.66 -14.47
C GLY A 138 2.86 -6.46 -15.89
N TYR A 139 1.54 -6.45 -16.06
CA TYR A 139 0.92 -6.19 -17.36
C TYR A 139 1.26 -4.79 -17.90
N ALA A 140 1.23 -3.76 -17.05
CA ALA A 140 1.57 -2.40 -17.43
C ALA A 140 3.00 -2.30 -17.99
N TYR A 141 3.98 -2.91 -17.31
CA TYR A 141 5.37 -2.92 -17.78
C TYR A 141 5.54 -3.69 -19.10
N ILE A 142 4.89 -4.85 -19.25
CA ILE A 142 4.97 -5.63 -20.50
C ILE A 142 4.39 -4.83 -21.67
N VAL A 143 3.21 -4.23 -21.51
CA VAL A 143 2.54 -3.45 -22.56
C VAL A 143 3.38 -2.25 -22.98
N VAL A 144 3.88 -1.47 -22.01
CA VAL A 144 4.72 -0.30 -22.29
C VAL A 144 6.05 -0.72 -22.94
N GLY A 145 6.64 -1.83 -22.49
CA GLY A 145 7.85 -2.40 -23.09
C GLY A 145 7.65 -2.81 -24.55
N CYS A 146 6.55 -3.48 -24.87
CA CYS A 146 6.21 -3.85 -26.25
C CYS A 146 6.01 -2.61 -27.14
N ILE A 147 5.31 -1.59 -26.66
CA ILE A 147 5.11 -0.33 -27.41
C ILE A 147 6.46 0.34 -27.69
N CYS A 148 7.33 0.44 -26.68
CA CYS A 148 8.66 1.03 -26.82
C CYS A 148 9.53 0.26 -27.83
N LEU A 149 9.48 -1.08 -27.80
CA LEU A 149 10.24 -1.94 -28.72
C LEU A 149 9.77 -1.76 -30.18
N VAL A 150 8.45 -1.71 -30.41
CA VAL A 150 7.89 -1.48 -31.75
C VAL A 150 8.31 -0.11 -32.29
N LEU A 151 8.24 0.94 -31.47
CA LEU A 151 8.71 2.28 -31.83
C LEU A 151 10.23 2.29 -32.10
N GLY A 152 11.02 1.60 -31.29
CA GLY A 152 12.46 1.45 -31.47
C GLY A 152 12.82 0.79 -32.80
N ILE A 153 12.14 -0.29 -33.17
CA ILE A 153 12.32 -0.96 -34.47
C ILE A 153 11.90 -0.02 -35.61
N ALA A 154 10.78 0.69 -35.47
CA ALA A 154 10.33 1.64 -36.49
C ALA A 154 11.37 2.74 -36.73
N PHE A 155 11.89 3.35 -35.66
CA PHE A 155 12.95 4.35 -35.76
C PHE A 155 14.26 3.77 -36.31
N LEU A 156 14.62 2.54 -35.97
CA LEU A 156 15.79 1.86 -36.53
C LEU A 156 15.65 1.65 -38.04
N ILE A 157 14.49 1.20 -38.51
CA ILE A 157 14.21 1.03 -39.96
C ILE A 157 14.30 2.38 -40.68
N ILE A 158 13.70 3.42 -40.12
CA ILE A 158 13.75 4.78 -40.67
C ILE A 158 15.21 5.26 -40.74
N HIS A 159 15.99 5.10 -39.68
CA HIS A 159 17.39 5.51 -39.64
C HIS A 159 18.24 4.76 -40.68
N ILE A 160 18.03 3.46 -40.88
CA ILE A 160 18.77 2.69 -41.88
C ILE A 160 18.39 3.14 -43.31
N LYS A 161 17.10 3.41 -43.57
CA LYS A 161 16.64 3.83 -44.91
C LYS A 161 16.98 5.28 -45.25
N PHE A 162 16.85 6.20 -44.30
CA PHE A 162 17.03 7.64 -44.52
C PHE A 162 18.40 8.17 -44.05
N GLY A 163 19.14 7.41 -43.24
CA GLY A 163 20.47 7.80 -42.75
C GLY A 163 21.58 7.77 -43.80
N LYS A 164 21.30 7.27 -45.01
CA LYS A 164 22.24 7.30 -46.15
C LYS A 164 22.10 8.52 -47.06
N SER A 165 21.14 9.43 -46.83
CA SER A 165 21.18 10.70 -47.56
C SER A 165 22.11 11.66 -46.82
N GLU A 166 23.35 11.74 -47.27
CA GLU A 166 24.06 13.02 -47.34
C GLU A 166 23.16 13.99 -48.12
N GLN A 167 22.19 14.60 -47.44
CA GLN A 167 21.62 15.87 -47.88
C GLN A 167 22.67 16.90 -47.52
N VAL A 168 23.70 16.95 -48.35
CA VAL A 168 24.63 18.05 -48.34
C VAL A 168 23.81 19.30 -48.62
N SER A 169 23.65 20.12 -47.59
CA SER A 169 23.06 21.45 -47.64
C SER A 169 23.97 22.38 -48.48
N TRP A 170 24.06 22.15 -49.79
CA TRP A 170 24.69 23.05 -50.76
C TRP A 170 23.74 24.18 -51.20
N TYR A 171 22.47 24.16 -50.82
CA TYR A 171 21.48 25.12 -51.33
C TYR A 171 21.60 26.55 -50.74
N TRP A 172 22.50 26.79 -49.76
CA TRP A 172 22.57 28.08 -49.05
C TRP A 172 23.91 28.85 -49.17
N ARG A 173 24.79 28.56 -50.13
CA ARG A 173 26.05 29.33 -50.24
C ARG A 173 26.54 29.61 -51.66
N GLY A 174 25.64 30.05 -52.54
CA GLY A 174 25.97 30.28 -53.95
C GLY A 174 25.22 31.40 -54.66
N GLN A 175 24.96 32.55 -54.01
CA GLN A 175 24.62 33.78 -54.72
C GLN A 175 25.56 34.92 -54.29
N ARG A 176 26.79 34.89 -54.81
CA ARG A 176 27.55 36.11 -55.08
C ARG A 176 26.92 36.73 -56.34
N CYS A 177 26.02 37.69 -56.16
CA CYS A 177 25.61 38.56 -57.25
C CYS A 177 26.71 39.61 -57.48
N THR A 178 27.58 39.36 -58.46
CA THR A 178 28.29 40.44 -59.15
C THR A 178 27.33 41.05 -60.16
N SER A 179 26.87 42.27 -59.92
CA SER A 179 26.28 43.11 -60.95
C SER A 179 26.89 44.50 -60.87
N THR A 180 27.97 44.67 -61.63
CA THR A 180 28.41 45.98 -62.12
C THR A 180 27.36 46.47 -63.10
N HIS A 181 26.60 47.50 -62.74
CA HIS A 181 25.99 48.39 -63.71
C HIS A 181 26.22 49.83 -63.28
N ASN A 182 26.89 50.54 -64.18
CA ASN A 182 27.07 51.98 -64.21
C ASN A 182 25.73 52.70 -64.04
N ILE A 183 25.70 53.69 -63.15
CA ILE A 183 24.76 54.80 -63.21
C ILE A 183 25.60 56.08 -63.12
N GLN A 184 25.44 56.92 -64.14
CA GLN A 184 26.01 58.24 -64.26
C GLN A 184 25.55 59.17 -63.13
N LEU A 185 26.49 59.94 -62.58
CA LEU A 185 26.55 61.41 -62.68
C LEU A 185 28.01 61.84 -62.60
#